data_AF-A0A941P625-F1
#
_entry.id   AF-A0A941P625-F1
#
_cell.length_a   1.000
_cell.length_b   1.000
_cell.length_c   1.000
_cell.angle_alpha   90.00
_cell.angle_beta   90.00
_cell.angle_gamma   90.00
#
_symmetry.space_group_name_H-M   'P 1'
#
loop_
_entity.id
_entity.type
_entity.pdbx_description
1 polymer ?
#
loop_
_entity_poly.entity_id
_entity_poly.type
_entity_poly.pdbx_seq_one_letter_code
_entity_poly.pdbx_strand_id
1 'polypeptide(L)' 'MSTANDLIIRYYDWLKAKTNWREINDWVEITTPYLDRHNDCIQIYLKRQDGEWVLTDDGYTLSDLAQSG' A
#
# COMPACT_ATOMS: atom_id res chain seq x y z
N MET A 1 -2.74 18.38 26.56
CA MET A 1 -3.48 18.40 25.28
C MET A 1 -2.63 17.66 24.27
N SER A 2 -3.11 16.55 23.69
CA SER A 2 -2.40 15.97 22.54
C SER A 2 -2.51 16.96 21.40
N THR A 3 -1.37 17.41 20.90
CA THR A 3 -1.33 18.27 19.73
C THR A 3 -1.71 17.45 18.49
N ALA A 4 -2.13 18.09 17.40
CA ALA A 4 -2.39 17.40 16.12
C ALA A 4 -1.18 16.55 15.68
N ASN A 5 0.03 16.97 16.03
CA ASN A 5 1.27 16.25 15.78
C ASN A 5 1.31 14.87 16.47
N ASP A 6 0.85 14.77 17.71
CA ASP A 6 0.84 13.51 18.45
C ASP A 6 -0.12 12.50 17.80
N LEU A 7 -1.24 12.98 17.27
CA LEU A 7 -2.19 12.14 16.53
C LEU A 7 -1.60 11.64 15.21
N ILE A 8 -0.89 12.51 14.49
CA ILE A 8 -0.22 12.16 13.23
C ILE A 8 0.87 11.11 13.46
N ILE A 9 1.70 11.26 14.50
CA ILE A 9 2.74 10.27 14.85
C ILE A 9 2.11 8.91 15.13
N ARG A 10 1.07 8.86 15.96
CA ARG A 10 0.39 7.61 16.29
C ARG A 10 -0.27 6.96 15.07
N TYR A 11 -0.77 7.77 14.14
CA TYR A 11 -1.30 7.27 12.88
C TYR A 11 -0.21 6.62 12.02
N TYR A 12 0.96 7.26 11.88
CA TYR A 12 2.08 6.68 11.14
C TYR A 12 2.63 5.42 11.81
N ASP A 13 2.72 5.39 13.15
CA ASP A 13 3.12 4.19 13.89
C ASP A 13 2.15 3.03 13.65
N TRP A 14 0.85 3.31 13.68
CA TRP A 14 -0.18 2.33 13.35
C TRP A 14 -0.08 1.86 11.90
N LEU A 15 0.08 2.79 10.95
CA LEU A 15 0.22 2.48 9.53
C LEU A 15 1.43 1.57 9.28
N LYS A 16 2.57 1.88 9.89
CA LYS A 16 3.78 1.07 9.79
C LYS A 16 3.58 -0.32 10.41
N ALA A 17 2.96 -0.40 11.60
CA ALA A 17 2.72 -1.66 12.29
C ALA A 17 1.71 -2.57 11.57
N LYS A 18 0.84 -2.00 10.74
CA LYS A 18 -0.18 -2.74 9.98
C LYS A 18 0.16 -2.94 8.50
N THR A 19 1.25 -2.36 8.03
CA THR A 19 1.78 -2.60 6.68
C THR A 19 2.75 -3.76 6.73
N ASN A 20 2.49 -4.80 5.94
CA ASN A 20 3.41 -5.93 5.77
C ASN A 20 4.01 -5.91 4.37
N TRP A 21 5.14 -6.58 4.20
CA TRP A 21 5.76 -6.74 2.89
C TRP A 21 6.41 -8.12 2.75
N ARG A 22 6.54 -8.57 1.51
CA ARG A 22 7.26 -9.80 1.15
C ARG A 22 7.91 -9.67 -0.22
N GLU A 23 8.98 -10.42 -0.43
CA GLU A 23 9.64 -10.54 -1.74
C GLU A 23 8.93 -11.60 -2.60
N ILE A 24 8.76 -11.29 -3.88
CA ILE A 24 8.18 -12.17 -4.90
C ILE A 24 9.02 -12.01 -6.17
N ASN A 25 9.97 -12.93 -6.40
CA ASN A 25 10.96 -12.80 -7.48
C ASN A 25 11.71 -11.46 -7.38
N ASP A 26 11.68 -10.64 -8.43
CA ASP A 26 12.30 -9.31 -8.46
C ASP A 26 11.41 -8.19 -7.89
N TRP A 27 10.25 -8.53 -7.35
CA TRP A 27 9.28 -7.58 -6.81
C TRP A 27 9.21 -7.65 -5.28
N VAL A 28 8.83 -6.55 -4.67
CA VAL A 28 8.36 -6.48 -3.29
C VAL A 28 6.87 -6.18 -3.33
N GLU A 29 6.06 -7.07 -2.75
CA GLU A 29 4.64 -6.82 -2.51
C GLU A 29 4.49 -6.16 -1.14
N ILE A 30 3.82 -5.01 -1.10
CA ILE A 30 3.50 -4.24 0.10
C ILE A 30 1.99 -4.35 0.31
N THR A 31 1.56 -4.96 1.41
CA THR A 31 0.16 -5.04 1.81
C THR A 31 -0.15 -3.94 2.82
N THR A 32 -1.01 -3.00 2.45
CA THR A 32 -1.42 -1.87 3.29
C THR A 32 -2.63 -2.23 4.17
N PRO A 33 -2.93 -1.48 5.24
CA PRO A 33 -4.11 -1.72 6.07
C PRO A 33 -5.41 -1.14 5.51
N TYR A 34 -5.40 -0.60 4.30
CA TYR A 34 -6.60 -0.05 3.67
C TYR A 34 -7.33 -1.14 2.89
N LEU A 35 -8.65 -1.14 2.96
CA LEU A 35 -9.49 -2.12 2.28
C LEU A 35 -10.03 -1.54 0.97
N ASP A 36 -10.11 -2.38 -0.04
CA ASP A 36 -10.87 -2.12 -1.27
C ASP A 36 -12.38 -2.35 -1.05
N ARG A 37 -13.19 -2.26 -2.11
CA ARG A 37 -14.64 -2.49 -2.05
C ARG A 37 -15.04 -3.95 -1.83
N HIS A 38 -14.11 -4.88 -1.97
CA HIS A 38 -14.30 -6.31 -1.72
C HIS A 38 -13.87 -6.72 -0.30
N ASN A 39 -13.40 -5.75 0.51
CA ASN A 39 -12.82 -5.93 1.83
C ASN A 39 -11.45 -6.65 1.83
N ASP A 40 -10.72 -6.57 0.72
CA ASP A 40 -9.34 -7.04 0.63
C ASP A 40 -8.36 -5.90 0.88
N CYS A 41 -7.22 -6.20 1.50
CA CYS A 41 -6.17 -5.20 1.72
C CYS A 41 -5.56 -4.75 0.40
N ILE A 42 -5.40 -3.43 0.21
CA ILE A 42 -4.75 -2.87 -0.97
C ILE A 42 -3.27 -3.28 -0.98
N GLN A 43 -2.84 -3.89 -2.09
CA GLN A 43 -1.47 -4.30 -2.35
C GLN A 43 -0.80 -3.39 -3.38
N ILE A 44 0.48 -3.10 -3.17
CA ILE A 44 1.33 -2.32 -4.06
C ILE A 44 2.59 -3.12 -4.32
N TYR A 45 3.00 -3.22 -5.58
CA TYR A 45 4.20 -3.91 -6.01
C TYR A 45 5.28 -2.92 -6.37
N LEU A 46 6.48 -3.14 -5.85
CA LEU A 46 7.66 -2.32 -6.07
C LEU A 46 8.76 -3.16 -6.73
N LYS A 47 9.35 -2.67 -7.81
CA LYS A 47 10.55 -3.25 -8.42
C LYS A 47 11.52 -2.16 -8.78
N ARG A 48 12.82 -2.46 -8.65
CA ARG A 48 13.88 -1.60 -9.21
C ARG A 48 14.14 -1.99 -10.66
N GLN A 49 14.05 -1.02 -11.57
CA GLN A 49 14.27 -1.22 -13.00
C GLN A 49 15.03 0.00 -13.56
N ASP A 50 16.14 -0.26 -14.27
CA ASP A 50 16.94 0.78 -14.94
C ASP A 50 17.39 1.94 -14.03
N GLY A 51 17.64 1.63 -12.76
CA GLY A 51 18.04 2.62 -11.75
C GLY A 51 16.89 3.33 -11.05
N GLU A 52 15.66 3.16 -11.54
CA GLU A 52 14.44 3.76 -11.01
C GLU A 52 13.59 2.75 -10.23
N TRP A 53 12.63 3.26 -9.45
CA TRP A 53 11.64 2.45 -8.76
C TRP A 53 10.32 2.49 -9.52
N VAL A 54 9.82 1.32 -9.90
CA VAL A 54 8.51 1.14 -10.54
C VAL A 54 7.52 0.67 -9.49
N LEU A 55 6.37 1.33 -9.43
CA LEU A 55 5.24 0.95 -8.59
C LEU A 55 4.08 0.54 -9.49
N THR A 56 3.38 -0.52 -9.11
CA THR A 56 2.15 -0.98 -9.77
C THR A 56 1.21 -1.63 -8.75
N ASP A 57 -0.09 -1.67 -9.05
CA ASP A 57 -1.11 -2.40 -8.30
C ASP A 57 -1.43 -3.76 -8.95
N ASP A 58 -0.60 -4.20 -9.91
CA ASP A 58 -0.82 -5.37 -10.78
C ASP A 58 -2.17 -5.29 -11.53
N GLY A 59 -2.69 -4.08 -11.73
CA GLY A 59 -3.96 -3.81 -12.40
C GLY A 59 -5.20 -4.14 -11.58
N TYR A 60 -5.07 -4.59 -10.33
CA TYR A 60 -6.22 -4.98 -9.52
C TYR A 60 -7.06 -3.77 -9.09
N THR A 61 -6.47 -2.84 -8.34
CA THR A 61 -7.20 -1.69 -7.76
C THR A 61 -7.71 -0.72 -8.83
N LEU A 62 -6.87 -0.39 -9.81
CA LEU A 62 -7.18 0.59 -10.85
C LEU A 62 -8.21 0.07 -11.85
N SER A 63 -8.11 -1.19 -12.28
CA SER A 63 -9.10 -1.77 -13.20
C SER A 63 -10.42 -2.00 -12.50
N ASP A 64 -10.40 -2.39 -11.23
CA ASP A 64 -11.59 -2.53 -10.39
C ASP A 64 -12.30 -1.19 -10.23
N LEU A 65 -11.57 -0.11 -9.92
CA LEU A 65 -12.11 1.24 -9.85
C LEU A 65 -12.74 1.68 -11.18
N ALA A 66 -12.04 1.48 -12.30
CA ALA A 66 -12.49 1.87 -13.63
C ALA A 66 -13.76 1.14 -14.09
N GLN A 67 -13.96 -0.12 -13.68
CA GLN A 67 -15.14 -0.91 -14.04
C GLN A 67 -16.37 -0.60 -13.17
N SER A 68 -16.17 -0.12 -11.94
CA SER A 68 -17.27 0.23 -11.02
C SER A 68 -17.72 1.69 -11.09
N GLY A 69 -17.12 2.50 -11.98
CA GLY A 69 -17.37 3.94 -12.15
C GLY A 69 -18.44 4.27 -13.16
#